data_AF-A0A376VCI3-F1
#
_entry.id   AF-A0A376VCI3-F1
#
_cell.length_a   1.000
_cell.length_b   1.000
_cell.length_c   1.000
_cell.angle_alpha   90.00
_cell.angle_beta   90.00
_cell.angle_gamma   90.00
#
_symmetry.space_group_name_H-M   'P 1'
#
loop_
_entity.id
_entity.type
_entity.pdbx_description
1 polymer ?
#
loop_
_entity_poly.entity_id
_entity_poly.type
_entity_poly.pdbx_seq_one_letter_code
_entity_poly.pdbx_strand_id
1 'polypeptide(L)'
;MDLFSKHIANILRANNEESLAVFIGAGVSKSSETKTIKMPSWSDLIDSLRSDLNIDGESDYLKIAQLYYLTFGEHLYYKKIKDFFPDNLPHSQIHDLIFKINPNAVITTNWDTLLESAINAKSYFYNVISSDKDLMKSYLGKKLIKMHGDFKNHNIVFKEDDYISYKYNFPLI
;
A
#
# COMPACT_ATOMS: atom_id res chain seq x y z
N MET A 1 -2.04 26.78 -25.00
CA MET A 1 -1.61 26.40 -23.64
C MET A 1 -0.99 25.02 -23.76
N ASP A 2 0.27 24.84 -23.37
CA ASP A 2 0.96 23.56 -23.50
C ASP A 2 0.26 22.46 -22.69
N LEU A 3 0.37 21.21 -23.14
CA LEU A 3 -0.31 20.06 -22.54
C LEU A 3 0.06 19.90 -21.06
N PHE A 4 1.32 20.14 -20.70
CA PHE A 4 1.78 20.13 -19.32
C PHE A 4 1.03 21.15 -18.46
N SER A 5 0.90 22.39 -18.96
CA SER A 5 0.15 23.44 -18.28
C SER A 5 -1.32 23.07 -18.09
N LYS A 6 -1.93 22.35 -19.03
CA LYS A 6 -3.31 21.86 -18.92
C LYS A 6 -3.46 20.79 -17.83
N HIS A 7 -2.52 19.86 -17.70
CA HIS A 7 -2.53 18.85 -16.63
C HIS A 7 -2.41 19.49 -15.25
N ILE A 8 -1.48 20.43 -15.08
CA ILE A 8 -1.33 21.16 -13.82
C ILE A 8 -2.60 21.96 -13.48
N ALA A 9 -3.19 22.65 -14.46
CA ALA A 9 -4.45 23.37 -14.26
C ALA A 9 -5.58 22.44 -13.81
N ASN A 10 -5.67 21.23 -14.37
CA ASN A 10 -6.68 20.24 -13.97
C ASN A 10 -6.47 19.74 -12.53
N ILE A 11 -5.22 19.48 -12.14
CA ILE A 11 -4.88 19.05 -10.77
C ILE A 11 -5.23 20.15 -9.79
N LEU A 12 -4.86 21.40 -10.09
CA LEU A 12 -5.19 22.56 -9.24
C LEU A 12 -6.69 22.75 -9.11
N ARG A 13 -7.44 22.65 -10.21
CA ARG A 13 -8.91 22.73 -10.20
C ARG A 13 -9.52 21.63 -9.32
N ALA A 14 -9.13 20.38 -9.52
CA ALA A 14 -9.63 19.26 -8.71
C ALA A 14 -9.28 19.43 -7.21
N ASN A 15 -8.13 20.02 -6.90
CA ASN A 15 -7.76 20.31 -5.51
C ASN A 15 -8.63 21.41 -4.90
N ASN A 16 -8.88 22.49 -5.65
CA ASN A 16 -9.74 23.59 -5.24
C ASN A 16 -11.21 23.16 -5.08
N GLU A 17 -11.65 22.18 -5.87
CA GLU A 17 -12.99 21.58 -5.81
C GLU A 17 -13.08 20.42 -4.80
N GLU A 18 -12.04 20.17 -4.00
CA GLU A 18 -11.96 19.08 -3.02
C GLU A 18 -12.23 17.68 -3.62
N SER A 19 -11.98 17.51 -4.91
CA SER A 19 -12.22 16.29 -5.67
C SER A 19 -10.92 15.58 -6.10
N LEU A 20 -9.76 16.10 -5.70
CA LEU A 20 -8.47 15.50 -6.03
C LEU A 20 -8.25 14.20 -5.25
N ALA A 21 -8.12 13.11 -6.00
CA ALA A 21 -7.63 11.83 -5.50
C ALA A 21 -6.27 11.50 -6.12
N VAL A 22 -5.34 11.00 -5.32
CA VAL A 22 -4.01 10.57 -5.77
C VAL A 22 -3.84 9.10 -5.48
N PHE A 23 -3.47 8.32 -6.50
CA PHE A 23 -3.16 6.89 -6.36
C PHE A 23 -1.65 6.68 -6.28
N ILE A 24 -1.21 5.89 -5.30
CA ILE A 24 0.19 5.69 -4.94
C ILE A 24 0.51 4.20 -4.92
N GLY A 25 1.46 3.78 -5.74
CA GLY A 25 2.02 2.43 -5.73
C GLY A 25 3.38 2.33 -5.04
N ALA A 26 3.94 1.12 -5.03
CA ALA A 26 5.18 0.79 -4.33
C ALA A 26 6.41 1.58 -4.83
N GLY A 27 6.34 2.12 -6.05
CA GLY A 27 7.39 2.99 -6.60
C GLY A 27 7.62 4.26 -5.78
N VAL A 28 6.61 4.77 -5.06
CA VAL A 28 6.82 5.90 -4.14
C VAL A 28 7.59 5.45 -2.89
N SER A 29 7.29 4.27 -2.34
CA SER A 29 8.03 3.69 -1.20
C SER A 29 9.50 3.41 -1.54
N LYS A 30 9.81 3.12 -2.81
CA LYS A 30 11.20 3.00 -3.30
C LYS A 30 12.02 4.27 -3.13
N SER A 31 11.40 5.46 -3.09
CA SER A 31 12.11 6.72 -2.85
C SER A 31 12.62 6.90 -1.41
N SER A 32 12.17 6.06 -0.48
CA SER A 32 12.66 6.01 0.90
C SER A 32 13.87 5.10 1.08
N GLU A 33 14.28 4.34 0.05
CA GLU A 33 15.45 3.47 0.15
C GLU A 33 16.74 4.25 0.44
N THR A 34 17.63 3.61 1.19
CA THR A 34 18.99 4.11 1.41
C THR A 34 20.01 3.21 0.69
N LYS A 35 21.30 3.47 0.89
CA LYS A 35 22.37 2.58 0.42
C LYS A 35 22.34 1.22 1.13
N THR A 36 21.80 1.17 2.35
CA THR A 36 21.83 -0.01 3.22
C THR A 36 20.46 -0.63 3.45
N ILE A 37 19.38 0.13 3.28
CA ILE A 37 18.00 -0.35 3.47
C ILE A 37 17.27 -0.28 2.14
N LYS A 38 16.76 -1.43 1.70
CA LYS A 38 16.02 -1.58 0.46
C LYS A 38 14.59 -1.99 0.74
N MET A 39 13.67 -1.46 -0.07
CA MET A 39 12.30 -1.95 -0.07
C MET A 39 12.28 -3.24 -0.90
N PRO A 40 11.55 -4.26 -0.45
CA PRO A 40 11.43 -5.47 -1.25
C PRO A 40 10.72 -5.17 -2.57
N SER A 41 11.12 -5.84 -3.64
CA SER A 41 10.27 -5.95 -4.82
C SER A 41 9.35 -7.17 -4.69
N TRP A 42 8.30 -7.19 -5.51
CA TRP A 42 7.36 -8.31 -5.53
C TRP A 42 8.04 -9.60 -6.01
N SER A 43 8.95 -9.50 -6.99
CA SER A 43 9.75 -10.63 -7.44
C SER A 43 10.65 -11.17 -6.33
N ASP A 44 11.34 -10.30 -5.57
CA ASP A 44 12.25 -10.77 -4.51
C ASP A 44 11.49 -11.55 -3.43
N LEU A 45 10.29 -11.07 -3.07
CA LEU A 45 9.44 -11.76 -2.09
C LEU A 45 9.01 -13.13 -2.62
N ILE A 46 8.52 -13.18 -3.86
CA ILE A 46 8.05 -14.42 -4.50
C ILE A 46 9.19 -15.43 -4.68
N ASP A 47 10.39 -14.99 -5.04
CA ASP A 47 11.56 -15.86 -5.14
C ASP A 47 11.94 -16.42 -3.77
N SER A 48 11.81 -15.63 -2.69
CA SER A 48 11.99 -16.10 -1.32
C SER A 48 10.95 -17.15 -0.94
N LEU A 49 9.67 -16.95 -1.29
CA LEU A 49 8.61 -17.95 -1.04
C LEU A 49 8.84 -19.23 -1.84
N ARG A 50 9.25 -19.10 -3.12
CA ARG A 50 9.54 -20.24 -3.99
C ARG A 50 10.69 -21.09 -3.45
N SER A 51 11.76 -20.43 -2.98
CA SER A 51 12.90 -21.11 -2.38
C SER A 51 12.51 -21.92 -1.15
N ASP A 52 11.66 -21.37 -0.28
CA ASP A 52 11.18 -22.08 0.92
C ASP A 52 10.26 -23.26 0.54
N LEU A 53 9.44 -23.10 -0.51
CA LEU A 53 8.54 -24.14 -1.01
C LEU A 53 9.27 -25.27 -1.76
N ASN A 54 10.50 -25.03 -2.23
CA ASN A 54 11.27 -25.95 -3.05
C ASN A 54 10.50 -26.43 -4.30
N ILE A 55 9.84 -25.49 -4.99
CA ILE A 55 9.09 -25.74 -6.22
C ILE A 55 9.77 -25.08 -7.42
N ASP A 56 9.72 -25.77 -8.56
CA ASP A 56 10.21 -25.28 -9.85
C ASP A 56 9.05 -25.11 -10.84
N GLY A 57 9.18 -24.17 -11.76
CA GLY A 57 8.29 -24.04 -12.92
C GLY A 57 6.97 -23.28 -12.70
N GLU A 58 6.55 -23.01 -11.47
CA GLU A 58 5.44 -22.09 -11.21
C GLU A 58 5.93 -20.63 -11.23
N SER A 59 5.25 -19.83 -12.05
CA SER A 59 5.57 -18.42 -12.31
C SER A 59 4.46 -17.46 -11.88
N ASP A 60 3.28 -17.97 -11.56
CA ASP A 60 2.16 -17.15 -11.07
C ASP A 60 2.41 -16.75 -9.61
N TYR A 61 2.58 -15.45 -9.38
CA TYR A 61 2.94 -14.91 -8.08
C TYR A 61 1.84 -15.14 -7.04
N LEU A 62 0.56 -15.05 -7.45
CA LEU A 62 -0.56 -15.21 -6.54
C LEU A 62 -0.69 -16.67 -6.10
N LYS A 63 -0.44 -17.60 -7.02
CA LYS A 63 -0.42 -19.04 -6.70
C LYS A 63 0.74 -19.41 -5.81
N ILE A 64 1.94 -18.87 -6.04
CA ILE A 64 3.10 -19.13 -5.17
C ILE A 64 2.80 -18.65 -3.74
N ALA A 65 2.23 -17.45 -3.59
CA ALA A 65 1.82 -16.93 -2.29
C ALA A 65 0.73 -17.81 -1.65
N GLN A 66 -0.23 -18.31 -2.44
CA GLN A 66 -1.28 -19.23 -1.98
C GLN A 66 -0.70 -20.57 -1.52
N LEU A 67 0.19 -21.18 -2.29
CA LEU A 67 0.88 -22.43 -1.95
C LEU A 67 1.70 -22.28 -0.67
N TYR A 68 2.37 -21.16 -0.48
CA TYR A 68 3.10 -20.86 0.75
C TYR A 68 2.15 -20.82 1.95
N TYR A 69 1.03 -20.11 1.83
CA TYR A 69 0.01 -20.04 2.88
C TYR A 69 -0.54 -21.44 3.23
N LEU A 70 -0.87 -22.25 2.23
CA LEU A 70 -1.40 -23.60 2.43
C LEU A 70 -0.37 -24.56 3.05
N THR A 71 0.91 -24.40 2.72
CA THR A 71 1.99 -25.29 3.18
C THR A 71 2.43 -24.95 4.61
N PHE A 72 2.64 -23.67 4.92
CA PHE A 72 3.23 -23.24 6.18
C PHE A 72 2.21 -22.65 7.17
N GLY A 73 0.98 -22.42 6.72
CA GLY A 73 -0.08 -21.80 7.51
C GLY A 73 0.05 -20.29 7.64
N GLU A 74 -1.03 -19.67 8.13
CA GLU A 74 -1.18 -18.21 8.23
C GLU A 74 -0.06 -17.53 9.02
N HIS A 75 0.30 -18.09 10.19
CA HIS A 75 1.27 -17.44 11.07
C HIS A 75 2.64 -17.27 10.42
N LEU A 76 3.18 -18.35 9.82
CA LEU A 76 4.48 -18.31 9.16
C LEU A 76 4.42 -17.48 7.88
N TYR A 77 3.32 -17.52 7.14
CA TYR A 77 3.08 -16.68 5.98
C TYR A 77 3.15 -15.18 6.31
N TYR A 78 2.38 -14.71 7.29
CA TYR A 78 2.40 -13.30 7.69
C TYR A 78 3.76 -12.88 8.24
N LYS A 79 4.40 -13.74 9.04
CA LYS A 79 5.74 -13.51 9.55
C LYS A 79 6.75 -13.34 8.41
N LYS A 80 6.79 -14.28 7.46
CA LYS A 80 7.70 -14.27 6.32
C LYS A 80 7.57 -12.98 5.51
N ILE A 81 6.34 -12.57 5.20
CA ILE A 81 6.09 -11.37 4.40
C ILE A 81 6.48 -10.13 5.19
N LYS A 82 6.05 -10.01 6.45
CA LYS A 82 6.36 -8.84 7.27
C LYS A 82 7.87 -8.67 7.47
N ASP A 83 8.57 -9.75 7.78
CA ASP A 83 10.04 -9.77 7.98
C ASP A 83 10.80 -9.42 6.67
N PHE A 84 10.12 -9.46 5.52
CA PHE A 84 10.68 -9.06 4.23
C PHE A 84 10.66 -7.54 4.00
N PHE A 85 9.87 -6.79 4.77
CA PHE A 85 9.85 -5.33 4.74
C PHE A 85 10.78 -4.77 5.82
N PRO A 86 11.51 -3.68 5.54
CA PRO A 86 12.37 -3.06 6.52
C PRO A 86 11.54 -2.41 7.64
N ASP A 87 11.91 -2.69 8.88
CA ASP A 87 11.36 -1.98 10.03
C ASP A 87 11.84 -0.53 10.06
N ASN A 88 10.94 0.40 10.41
CA ASN A 88 11.24 1.80 10.69
C ASN A 88 11.94 2.60 9.56
N LEU A 89 11.67 2.26 8.30
CA LEU A 89 12.14 3.11 7.19
C LEU A 89 11.47 4.50 7.26
N PRO A 90 12.22 5.61 7.22
CA PRO A 90 11.63 6.94 7.22
C PRO A 90 10.97 7.25 5.87
N HIS A 91 9.88 8.03 5.89
CA HIS A 91 9.30 8.56 4.66
C HIS A 91 10.27 9.53 3.97
N SER A 92 10.21 9.55 2.64
CA SER A 92 10.98 10.45 1.80
C SER A 92 10.27 11.80 1.59
N GLN A 93 10.99 12.75 1.00
CA GLN A 93 10.44 14.03 0.56
C GLN A 93 9.24 13.89 -0.39
N ILE A 94 9.14 12.80 -1.17
CA ILE A 94 7.99 12.60 -2.06
C ILE A 94 6.70 12.44 -1.25
N HIS A 95 6.75 11.72 -0.13
CA HIS A 95 5.61 11.55 0.77
C HIS A 95 5.18 12.89 1.37
N ASP A 96 6.14 13.72 1.80
CA ASP A 96 5.87 15.09 2.26
C ASP A 96 5.17 15.93 1.19
N LEU A 97 5.65 15.86 -0.06
CA LEU A 97 5.09 16.63 -1.18
C LEU A 97 3.67 16.18 -1.53
N ILE A 98 3.38 14.88 -1.48
CA ILE A 98 2.03 14.35 -1.68
C ILE A 98 1.05 14.99 -0.71
N PHE A 99 1.35 14.98 0.60
CA PHE A 99 0.43 15.55 1.58
C PHE A 99 0.45 17.07 1.59
N LYS A 100 1.52 17.71 1.13
CA LYS A 100 1.56 19.16 0.89
C LYS A 100 0.60 19.60 -0.21
N ILE A 101 0.35 18.78 -1.23
CA ILE A 101 -0.69 19.04 -2.24
C ILE A 101 -2.09 19.05 -1.61
N ASN A 102 -2.24 18.37 -0.46
CA ASN A 102 -3.45 18.33 0.34
C ASN A 102 -4.67 17.69 -0.36
N PRO A 103 -4.51 16.55 -1.07
CA PRO A 103 -5.60 15.89 -1.79
C PRO A 103 -6.76 15.51 -0.87
N ASN A 104 -7.96 15.35 -1.42
CA ASN A 104 -9.10 14.89 -0.64
C ASN A 104 -9.00 13.39 -0.32
N ALA A 105 -8.45 12.60 -1.25
CA ALA A 105 -8.18 11.19 -1.04
C ALA A 105 -6.77 10.81 -1.50
N VAL A 106 -6.10 9.99 -0.69
CA VAL A 106 -4.89 9.27 -1.08
C VAL A 106 -5.23 7.80 -1.09
N ILE A 107 -5.01 7.11 -2.19
CA ILE A 107 -5.34 5.70 -2.37
C ILE A 107 -4.04 4.94 -2.63
N THR A 108 -3.84 3.80 -1.99
CA THR A 108 -2.64 2.99 -2.17
C THR A 108 -2.91 1.50 -2.08
N THR A 109 -2.10 0.71 -2.78
CA THR A 109 -2.01 -0.74 -2.62
C THR A 109 -0.82 -1.15 -1.76
N ASN A 110 -0.09 -0.20 -1.17
CA ASN A 110 1.10 -0.47 -0.38
C ASN A 110 0.70 -0.88 1.05
N TRP A 111 1.40 -1.87 1.61
CA TRP A 111 1.20 -2.31 3.00
C TRP A 111 2.04 -1.54 4.01
N ASP A 112 3.16 -0.95 3.57
CA ASP A 112 4.05 -0.14 4.41
C ASP A 112 3.33 1.07 5.03
N THR A 113 3.96 1.68 6.04
CA THR A 113 3.38 2.79 6.82
C THR A 113 3.99 4.15 6.49
N LEU A 114 4.68 4.30 5.34
CA LEU A 114 5.40 5.52 5.02
C LEU A 114 4.46 6.72 4.84
N LEU A 115 3.30 6.51 4.20
CA LEU A 115 2.29 7.56 4.01
C LEU A 115 1.71 8.00 5.37
N GLU A 116 1.38 7.06 6.24
CA GLU A 116 0.94 7.31 7.61
C GLU A 116 2.00 8.08 8.39
N SER A 117 3.28 7.73 8.24
CA SER A 117 4.38 8.42 8.91
C SER A 117 4.52 9.88 8.46
N ALA A 118 4.31 10.17 7.17
CA ALA A 118 4.33 11.53 6.63
C ALA A 118 3.13 12.35 7.13
N ILE A 119 1.94 11.74 7.22
CA ILE A 119 0.74 12.35 7.83
C ILE A 119 1.06 12.76 9.27
N ASN A 120 1.58 11.82 10.07
CA ASN A 120 1.85 12.04 11.49
C ASN A 120 2.95 13.09 11.71
N ALA A 121 4.02 13.07 10.92
CA ALA A 121 5.15 13.99 11.06
C ALA A 121 4.79 15.47 10.87
N LYS A 122 3.74 15.75 10.09
CA LYS A 122 3.23 17.12 9.85
C LYS A 122 1.85 17.37 10.47
N SER A 123 1.32 16.41 11.24
CA SER A 123 0.00 16.48 11.87
C SER A 123 -1.14 16.78 10.88
N TYR A 124 -1.09 16.17 9.69
CA TYR A 124 -2.19 16.27 8.73
C TYR A 124 -3.41 15.50 9.21
N PHE A 125 -4.62 16.00 8.94
CA PHE A 125 -5.87 15.38 9.34
C PHE A 125 -6.40 14.43 8.26
N TYR A 126 -5.92 13.18 8.27
CA TYR A 126 -6.44 12.10 7.43
C TYR A 126 -6.88 10.93 8.30
N ASN A 127 -8.01 10.31 7.98
CA ASN A 127 -8.30 8.97 8.51
C ASN A 127 -7.61 7.92 7.63
N VAL A 128 -6.87 7.00 8.27
CA VAL A 128 -6.28 5.84 7.61
C VAL A 128 -7.33 4.73 7.57
N ILE A 129 -7.66 4.29 6.37
CA ILE A 129 -8.70 3.30 6.08
C ILE A 129 -8.03 2.10 5.46
N SER A 130 -7.84 1.03 6.22
CA SER A 130 -7.31 -0.24 5.71
C SER A 130 -8.31 -1.39 5.87
N SER A 131 -9.52 -1.11 6.38
CA SER A 131 -10.64 -2.06 6.48
C SER A 131 -11.97 -1.32 6.44
N ASP A 132 -13.05 -2.04 6.11
CA ASP A 132 -14.42 -1.50 6.14
C ASP A 132 -14.80 -0.95 7.52
N LYS A 133 -14.30 -1.56 8.60
CA LYS A 133 -14.51 -1.08 9.96
C LYS A 133 -13.90 0.30 10.18
N ASP A 134 -12.77 0.59 9.54
CA ASP A 134 -12.12 1.91 9.63
C ASP A 134 -12.91 2.95 8.83
N LEU A 135 -13.43 2.56 7.65
CA LEU A 135 -14.28 3.42 6.84
C LEU A 135 -15.54 3.83 7.58
N MET A 136 -16.22 2.88 8.22
CA MET A 136 -17.43 3.14 9.02
C MET A 136 -17.19 4.05 10.24
N LYS A 137 -15.96 4.07 10.76
CA LYS A 137 -15.54 4.96 11.87
C LYS A 137 -14.98 6.29 11.39
N SER A 138 -14.78 6.47 10.09
CA SER A 138 -14.17 7.68 9.54
C SER A 138 -15.12 8.87 9.69
N TYR A 139 -14.61 9.92 10.31
CA TYR A 139 -15.33 11.18 10.52
C TYR A 139 -14.68 12.36 9.79
N LEU A 140 -13.43 12.19 9.32
CA LEU A 140 -12.73 13.19 8.53
C LEU A 140 -13.13 13.11 7.06
N GLY A 141 -13.21 14.28 6.41
CA GLY A 141 -13.40 14.36 4.96
C GLY A 141 -12.27 13.64 4.21
N LYS A 142 -11.02 13.87 4.65
CA LYS A 142 -9.81 13.36 4.01
C LYS A 142 -9.42 11.96 4.47
N LYS A 143 -9.06 11.13 3.51
CA LYS A 143 -8.81 9.70 3.73
C LYS A 143 -7.53 9.23 3.05
N LEU A 144 -6.76 8.41 3.76
CA LEU A 144 -5.74 7.54 3.20
C LEU A 144 -6.33 6.14 3.14
N ILE A 145 -6.64 5.66 1.94
CA ILE A 145 -7.29 4.37 1.70
C ILE A 145 -6.22 3.37 1.25
N LYS A 146 -6.02 2.32 2.04
CA LYS A 146 -5.12 1.20 1.74
C LYS A 146 -5.96 0.04 1.21
N MET A 147 -6.11 -0.02 -0.11
CA MET A 147 -6.98 -1.00 -0.77
C MET A 147 -6.54 -2.43 -0.51
N HIS A 148 -5.24 -2.69 -0.35
CA HIS A 148 -4.71 -4.02 -0.08
C HIS A 148 -4.48 -4.27 1.42
N GLY A 149 -5.21 -3.56 2.30
CA GLY A 149 -5.12 -3.72 3.73
C GLY A 149 -3.76 -3.32 4.32
N ASP A 150 -3.47 -3.82 5.51
CA ASP A 150 -2.19 -3.63 6.18
C ASP A 150 -1.81 -4.82 7.09
N PHE A 151 -0.58 -4.78 7.60
CA PHE A 151 -0.09 -5.80 8.53
C PHE A 151 -0.69 -5.68 9.93
N LYS A 152 -1.20 -4.51 10.33
CA LYS A 152 -1.73 -4.26 11.69
C LYS A 152 -3.08 -4.96 11.88
N ASN A 153 -3.91 -4.92 10.86
CA ASN A 153 -5.25 -5.50 10.82
C ASN A 153 -5.25 -6.95 10.34
N HIS A 154 -4.08 -7.52 10.00
CA HIS A 154 -3.96 -8.88 9.46
C HIS A 154 -4.88 -9.13 8.26
N ASN A 155 -4.94 -8.17 7.33
CA ASN A 155 -5.86 -8.21 6.19
C ASN A 155 -5.18 -7.83 4.86
N ILE A 156 -3.87 -8.07 4.75
CA ILE A 156 -3.15 -7.85 3.50
C ILE A 156 -3.78 -8.65 2.36
N VAL A 157 -3.80 -8.06 1.16
CA VAL A 157 -4.26 -8.72 -0.07
C VAL A 157 -3.04 -9.08 -0.91
N PHE A 158 -2.71 -10.37 -0.96
CA PHE A 158 -1.49 -10.84 -1.62
C PHE A 158 -1.63 -12.22 -2.28
N LYS A 159 -2.27 -13.20 -1.64
CA LYS A 159 -2.45 -14.54 -2.23
C LYS A 159 -3.69 -14.60 -3.12
N GLU A 160 -3.78 -15.61 -3.98
CA GLU A 160 -4.87 -15.80 -4.95
C GLU A 160 -6.27 -15.66 -4.32
N ASP A 161 -6.51 -16.33 -3.19
CA ASP A 161 -7.80 -16.28 -2.50
C ASP A 161 -8.20 -14.87 -2.05
N ASP A 162 -7.24 -14.00 -1.73
CA ASP A 162 -7.54 -12.64 -1.27
C ASP A 162 -8.19 -11.82 -2.38
N TYR A 163 -7.74 -12.00 -3.63
CA TYR A 163 -8.30 -11.32 -4.79
C TYR A 163 -9.67 -11.89 -5.17
N ILE A 164 -9.83 -13.23 -5.12
CA ILE A 164 -11.10 -13.89 -5.40
C ILE A 164 -12.17 -13.46 -4.37
N SER A 165 -11.78 -13.38 -3.10
CA SER A 165 -12.67 -13.02 -2.01
C SER A 165 -12.74 -11.51 -1.72
N TYR A 166 -12.01 -10.67 -2.47
CA TYR A 166 -11.85 -9.25 -2.19
C TYR A 166 -13.17 -8.52 -1.99
N LYS A 167 -14.11 -8.68 -2.93
CA LYS A 167 -15.44 -8.04 -2.89
C LYS A 167 -16.29 -8.44 -1.68
N TYR A 168 -15.97 -9.54 -1.01
CA TYR A 168 -16.66 -9.99 0.19
C TYR A 168 -15.94 -9.55 1.47
N ASN A 169 -14.62 -9.39 1.42
CA ASN A 169 -13.79 -8.95 2.55
C ASN A 169 -13.72 -7.42 2.69
N PHE A 170 -13.84 -6.71 1.56
CA PHE A 170 -13.78 -5.25 1.44
C PHE A 170 -14.99 -4.70 0.66
N PRO A 171 -16.25 -5.03 1.00
CA PRO A 171 -17.42 -4.60 0.22
C PRO A 171 -17.62 -3.07 0.18
N LEU A 172 -17.04 -2.32 1.12
CA LEU A 172 -17.16 -0.86 1.18
C LEU A 172 -15.94 -0.10 0.63
N ILE A 173 -14.87 -0.80 0.23
CA ILE A 173 -13.59 -0.22 -0.24
C ILE A 173 -13.33 -0.58 -1.70
#